data_AF-A0A525JW65-F1
#
_entry.id   AF-A0A525JW65-F1
#
_cell.length_a   1.000
_cell.length_b   1.000
_cell.length_c   1.000
_cell.angle_alpha   90.00
_cell.angle_beta   90.00
_cell.angle_gamma   90.00
#
_symmetry.space_group_name_H-M   'P 1'
#
loop_
_entity.id
_entity.type
_entity.pdbx_description
1 polymer ?
#
loop_
_entity_poly.entity_id
_entity_poly.type
_entity_poly.pdbx_seq_one_letter_code
_entity_poly.pdbx_strand_id
1 'polypeptide(L)' 'MITFNVVKEQHGWAIRADDMMTPFWSRDLAIREANCLARAIRCHGECADVIVENAVLSEPRTETMDKGFVLA' A
#
# COMPACT_ATOMS: atom_id res chain seq x y z
N MET A 1 -8.33 16.79 -8.04
CA MET A 1 -7.92 16.35 -6.69
C MET A 1 -7.12 15.08 -6.89
N ILE A 2 -5.83 15.12 -6.59
CA ILE A 2 -4.91 13.99 -6.83
C ILE A 2 -4.73 13.25 -5.50
N THR A 3 -4.86 11.92 -5.51
CA THR A 3 -4.68 11.12 -4.29
C THR A 3 -3.54 10.13 -4.49
N PHE A 4 -2.54 10.21 -3.61
CA PHE A 4 -1.43 9.28 -3.54
C PHE A 4 -1.73 8.23 -2.47
N ASN A 5 -1.96 6.99 -2.89
CA ASN A 5 -2.16 5.87 -1.97
C ASN A 5 -0.81 5.18 -1.74
N VAL A 6 -0.32 5.21 -0.50
CA VAL A 6 0.83 4.41 -0.07
C VAL A 6 0.31 3.06 0.39
N VAL A 7 0.55 2.03 -0.42
CA VAL A 7 0.00 0.69 -0.23
C VAL A 7 1.09 -0.33 0.05
N LYS A 8 0.76 -1.37 0.82
CA LYS A 8 1.62 -2.54 1.02
C LYS A 8 1.39 -3.53 -0.12
N GLU A 9 2.46 -3.89 -0.81
CA GLU A 9 2.47 -4.90 -1.88
C GLU A 9 3.20 -6.18 -1.40
N GLN A 10 3.03 -7.28 -2.14
CA GLN A 10 3.63 -8.59 -1.83
C GLN A 10 5.13 -8.51 -1.52
N HIS A 11 5.87 -7.66 -2.25
CA HIS A 11 7.33 -7.56 -2.15
C HIS A 11 7.84 -6.21 -1.62
N GLY A 12 6.96 -5.29 -1.21
CA GLY A 12 7.40 -3.95 -0.88
C GLY A 12 6.27 -3.01 -0.54
N TRP A 13 6.50 -1.73 -0.80
CA TRP A 13 5.52 -0.66 -0.71
C TRP A 13 5.38 -0.03 -2.08
N ALA A 14 4.27 0.62 -2.36
CA ALA A 14 4.10 1.36 -3.59
C ALA A 14 3.30 2.64 -3.36
N ILE A 15 3.55 3.64 -4.18
CA ILE A 15 2.65 4.77 -4.35
C ILE A 15 1.78 4.47 -5.57
N ARG A 16 0.47 4.49 -5.41
CA ARG A 16 -0.50 4.44 -6.50
C ARG A 16 -1.16 5.80 -6.66
N ALA A 17 -1.19 6.32 -7.88
CA ALA A 17 -1.93 7.52 -8.25
C ALA A 17 -2.50 7.33 -9.66
N ASP A 18 -3.82 7.41 -9.80
CA ASP A 18 -4.55 7.10 -11.02
C ASP A 18 -4.10 5.74 -11.64
N ASP A 19 -3.47 5.77 -12.82
CA ASP A 19 -2.99 4.59 -13.56
C ASP A 19 -1.46 4.37 -13.40
N MET A 20 -0.81 5.14 -12.51
CA MET A 20 0.61 5.01 -12.22
C MET A 20 0.86 4.32 -10.88
N MET A 21 1.80 3.37 -10.89
CA MET A 21 2.30 2.71 -9.70
C MET A 21 3.83 2.80 -9.66
N THR A 22 4.36 3.31 -8.55
CA THR A 22 5.81 3.41 -8.32
C THR A 22 6.20 2.56 -7.10
N PRO A 23 7.04 1.52 -7.29
CA PRO A 23 7.44 0.63 -6.21
C PRO A 23 8.57 1.22 -5.35
N PHE A 24 8.54 0.89 -4.07
CA PHE A 24 9.51 1.29 -3.04
C PHE A 24 9.83 0.11 -2.13
N TRP A 25 11.08 0.04 -1.66
CA TRP A 25 11.50 -1.01 -0.73
C TRP A 25 11.13 -0.68 0.73
N SER A 26 10.88 0.59 1.04
CA SER A 26 10.60 1.06 2.40
C SER A 26 9.30 1.84 2.46
N ARG A 27 8.52 1.61 3.54
CA ARG A 27 7.31 2.37 3.84
C ARG A 27 7.62 3.85 4.01
N ASP A 28 8.62 4.17 4.83
CA ASP A 28 8.98 5.55 5.12
C ASP A 28 9.43 6.29 3.87
N LEU A 29 10.11 5.60 2.95
CA LEU A 29 10.50 6.18 1.67
C LEU A 29 9.27 6.47 0.80
N ALA A 30 8.34 5.50 0.68
CA ALA A 30 7.09 5.71 -0.06
C ALA A 30 6.25 6.86 0.53
N ILE A 31 6.15 6.96 1.86
CA ILE A 31 5.43 8.05 2.54
C ILE A 31 6.11 9.39 2.26
N ARG A 32 7.44 9.47 2.37
CA ARG A 32 8.19 10.71 2.11
C ARG A 32 7.99 11.17 0.68
N GLU A 33 8.14 10.28 -0.30
CA GLU A 33 7.96 10.62 -1.70
C GLU A 33 6.51 11.03 -2.02
N ALA A 34 5.51 10.31 -1.50
CA ALA A 34 4.10 10.69 -1.68
C ALA A 34 3.82 12.10 -1.14
N ASN A 35 4.38 12.44 0.02
CA ASN A 35 4.24 13.78 0.59
C ASN A 35 4.99 14.84 -0.23
N CYS A 36 6.16 14.54 -0.78
CA CYS A 36 6.88 15.43 -1.68
C CYS A 36 6.06 15.74 -2.93
N LEU A 37 5.48 14.71 -3.56
CA LEU A 37 4.61 14.86 -4.74
C LEU A 37 3.36 15.67 -4.42
N ALA A 38 2.64 15.32 -3.34
CA ALA A 38 1.46 16.08 -2.93
C ALA A 38 1.78 17.54 -2.62
N ARG A 39 2.92 17.81 -1.97
CA ARG A 39 3.38 19.18 -1.71
C ARG A 39 3.69 19.94 -3.00
N ALA A 40 4.35 19.31 -3.97
CA ALA A 40 4.64 19.95 -5.26
C ALA A 40 3.33 20.37 -5.95
N ILE A 41 2.34 19.48 -6.02
CA ILE A 41 1.02 19.76 -6.60
C ILE A 41 0.30 20.89 -5.85
N ARG A 42 0.30 20.85 -4.51
CA ARG A 42 -0.28 21.92 -3.67
C ARG A 42 0.36 23.28 -3.93
N CYS A 43 1.67 23.32 -4.16
CA CYS A 43 2.37 24.57 -4.51
C CYS A 43 1.93 25.14 -5.87
N HIS A 44 1.34 24.34 -6.75
CA HIS A 44 0.77 24.81 -8.02
C HIS A 44 -0.71 25.25 -7.91
N GLY A 45 -1.27 25.27 -6.69
CA GLY A 45 -2.66 25.67 -6.45
C GLY A 45 -3.68 24.54 -6.60
N GLU A 46 -3.22 23.31 -6.82
CA GLU A 46 -4.07 22.13 -6.93
C GLU A 46 -4.20 21.39 -5.59
N CYS A 47 -5.32 20.71 -5.37
CA CYS A 47 -5.51 19.86 -4.19
C CYS A 47 -4.92 18.47 -4.42
N ALA A 48 -4.03 18.05 -3.52
CA ALA A 48 -3.51 16.69 -3.46
C ALA A 48 -3.58 16.13 -2.04
N ASP A 49 -3.81 14.83 -1.90
CA ASP A 49 -3.85 14.10 -0.62
C ASP A 49 -2.97 12.86 -0.64
N VAL A 50 -2.56 12.44 0.57
CA VAL A 50 -1.78 11.22 0.79
C VAL A 50 -2.54 10.34 1.76
N ILE A 51 -2.87 9.13 1.32
CA ILE A 51 -3.52 8.11 2.14
C ILE A 51 -2.52 6.99 2.34
N VAL A 52 -2.24 6.64 3.59
CA VAL A 52 -1.40 5.49 3.90
C VAL A 52 -2.29 4.35 4.32
N GLU A 53 -2.39 3.34 3.47
CA GLU A 53 -3.09 2.11 3.82
C GLU A 53 -2.24 1.39 4.88
N ASN A 54 -2.76 1.33 6.11
CA ASN A 54 -2.19 0.43 7.10
C ASN A 54 -2.46 -0.99 6.60
N ALA A 55 -1.40 -1.74 6.34
CA ALA A 55 -1.50 -3.19 6.23
C ALA A 55 -2.04 -3.69 7.57
N VAL A 56 -3.36 -3.83 7.67
CA VAL A 56 -3.93 -4.74 8.65
C VAL A 56 -3.30 -6.07 8.26
N LEU A 57 -2.41 -6.59 9.11
CA LEU A 57 -2.00 -7.97 9.03
C LEU A 57 -3.30 -8.76 9.06
N SER A 58 -3.77 -9.20 7.89
CA SER A 58 -4.82 -10.20 7.82
C SER A 58 -4.29 -11.35 8.65
N GLU A 59 -4.92 -11.61 9.80
CA GLU A 59 -4.58 -12.73 10.65
C GLU A 59 -4.45 -13.98 9.77
N PRO A 60 -3.49 -14.88 10.06
CA PRO A 60 -3.32 -16.06 9.24
C PRO A 60 -4.67 -16.78 9.22
N ARG A 61 -5.26 -16.91 8.02
CA ARG A 61 -6.35 -17.87 7.81
C ARG A 61 -5.81 -19.21 8.27
N THR A 62 -6.24 -19.67 9.43
CA THR A 62 -6.17 -21.07 9.79
C THR A 62 -7.07 -21.81 8.82
N GLU A 63 -6.55 -22.12 7.62
CA GLU A 63 -6.98 -23.29 6.89
C GLU A 63 -6.54 -24.50 7.72
N THR A 64 -7.38 -24.89 8.67
CA THR A 64 -7.41 -26.27 9.13
C THR A 64 -7.81 -27.11 7.92
N MET A 65 -6.81 -27.55 7.16
CA MET A 65 -6.93 -28.70 6.30
C MET A 65 -7.12 -29.91 7.21
N ASP A 66 -8.39 -30.18 7.56
CA ASP A 66 -8.82 -31.41 8.19
C ASP A 66 -8.48 -32.56 7.23
N LYS A 67 -7.32 -33.18 7.47
CA LYS A 67 -6.96 -34.45 6.85
C LYS A 67 -7.67 -35.55 7.63
N GLY A 68 -8.98 -35.67 7.42
CA GLY A 68 -9.72 -36.89 7.72
C GLY A 68 -9.36 -37.99 6.73
N PHE A 69 -8.17 -38.59 6.88
CA PHE A 69 -7.84 -39.88 6.26
C PHE A 69 -7.63 -40.90 7.38
N VAL A 70 -8.69 -41.65 7.71
CA VAL A 70 -8.58 -42.86 8.54
C VAL A 70 -8.36 -44.04 7.61
N LEU A 71 -7.16 -44.60 7.66
CA LEU A 71 -6.83 -45.93 7.14
C LEU A 71 -6.18 -46.71 8.29
N ALA A 72 -6.96 -47.61 8.89
CA ALA A 72 -6.55 -48.89 9.49
C ALA A 72 -7.78 -49.58 10.09
#